data_AF-A0A1D2N3P1-F1
#
_entry.id   AF-A0A1D2N3P1-F1
#
_cell.length_a   1.000
_cell.length_b   1.000
_cell.length_c   1.000
_cell.angle_alpha   90.00
_cell.angle_beta   90.00
_cell.angle_gamma   90.00
#
_symmetry.space_group_name_H-M   'P 1'
#
loop_
_entity.id
_entity.type
_entity.pdbx_description
1 polymer ?
#
loop_
_entity_poly.entity_id
_entity_poly.type
_entity_poly.pdbx_seq_one_letter_code
_entity_poly.pdbx_strand_id
1 'polypeptide(L)'
;MGTGSSSPPTPEDLNYRIQGDTNDTSLSQSTCAIIPSSPAGSEQIITIWSSSTTGDLVEGEIDFEDMNETDNPPTVTKKKKCRCCCCRRKHRSLSGNPDETCDCEVQDIITLRSADERLIASEVFPLEMVASLDLTPAAVQNKPTKKRRTRVQEKPDRPMSLWNLIKSAIGKDLTKFPLPVNFSEPLSMLQRLAEDYEYCAILDKASVMTDSLEQLASVAAFTVSAYATCALRTAKPFNPLLGETYEFDRTDDLGWRCISEQVCHHPPVAALHCESAYGWVQWQQFTMTSKFRGNYLEIFPLGVAHLRFKTSENHYTWRKVTTVVRNLIVGRLYIEQEGDMEILNHSTNEKCVMKYSAGSMFSRSRQVYGKIFNSSNVPVWELNGTWDIDMSATKLDSNGKPIPDTTRVLWKRNPLPSDAEKYYNFSLFACQLNEIEDDVAPTDTRNRPDQRFMENGQWDEANVEKTRLEDKQREIRRQRVHDANTKLSTNSNLKSIKSAMPPAHGAVEEGVEPFYTPAWFIKQQDPISGHLIHLYNNEYWECKHKKDWKRCPKLYDS
;
A
#
# COMPACT_ATOMS: atom_id res chain seq x y z
N MET A 1 17.17 -67.37 -29.06
CA MET A 1 17.75 -66.75 -27.85
C MET A 1 17.35 -65.29 -27.93
N GLY A 2 16.26 -64.82 -27.29
CA GLY A 2 16.10 -64.65 -25.83
C GLY A 2 16.99 -63.48 -25.40
N THR A 3 16.61 -62.41 -24.71
CA THR A 3 15.54 -62.04 -23.76
C THR A 3 15.77 -60.52 -23.52
N GLY A 4 14.87 -59.64 -23.10
CA GLY A 4 14.00 -59.68 -21.94
C GLY A 4 13.97 -58.26 -21.31
N SER A 5 12.78 -57.87 -20.87
CA SER A 5 12.43 -56.72 -20.04
C SER A 5 13.17 -56.65 -18.70
N SER A 6 13.24 -55.47 -18.07
CA SER A 6 12.94 -55.29 -16.63
C SER A 6 13.10 -53.83 -16.16
N SER A 7 12.04 -53.33 -15.51
CA SER A 7 12.08 -52.23 -14.53
C SER A 7 12.25 -52.81 -13.12
N PRO A 8 12.75 -52.04 -12.13
CA PRO A 8 12.29 -52.19 -10.74
C PRO A 8 12.26 -50.82 -9.97
N PRO A 9 11.92 -50.75 -8.66
CA PRO A 9 10.56 -50.78 -8.11
C PRO A 9 10.26 -49.61 -7.13
N THR A 10 8.99 -49.43 -6.76
CA THR A 10 8.53 -48.70 -5.55
C THR A 10 8.51 -49.63 -4.33
N PRO A 11 8.59 -49.08 -3.10
CA PRO A 11 7.91 -49.71 -1.96
C PRO A 11 7.02 -48.75 -1.15
N GLU A 12 5.85 -49.27 -0.83
CA GLU A 12 4.88 -48.86 0.18
C GLU A 12 5.38 -49.09 1.63
N ASP A 13 4.71 -48.40 2.56
CA ASP A 13 4.32 -48.81 3.91
C ASP A 13 5.33 -49.42 4.89
N LEU A 14 5.67 -48.62 5.90
CA LEU A 14 6.04 -49.09 7.24
C LEU A 14 5.15 -48.40 8.28
N ASN A 15 4.01 -49.03 8.56
CA ASN A 15 3.22 -48.80 9.76
C ASN A 15 3.92 -49.46 10.96
N TYR A 16 4.39 -48.66 11.92
CA TYR A 16 4.62 -49.14 13.29
C TYR A 16 3.70 -48.40 14.25
N ARG A 17 2.80 -49.18 14.84
CA ARG A 17 1.83 -48.82 15.87
C ARG A 17 2.45 -49.16 17.22
N ILE A 18 2.64 -48.18 18.10
CA ILE A 18 2.73 -48.42 19.55
C ILE A 18 1.79 -47.42 20.23
N GLN A 19 0.70 -47.96 20.78
CA GLN A 19 -0.13 -47.31 21.78
C GLN A 19 0.56 -47.41 23.14
N GLY A 20 0.44 -46.36 23.94
CA GLY A 20 0.79 -46.33 25.35
C GLY A 20 0.19 -45.10 26.02
N ASP A 21 -1.04 -45.23 26.49
CA ASP A 21 -1.62 -44.38 27.54
C ASP A 21 -0.84 -44.60 28.84
N THR A 22 -0.56 -43.53 29.60
CA THR A 22 -0.92 -43.41 31.03
C THR A 22 -0.45 -42.07 31.61
N ASN A 23 -1.37 -41.45 32.35
CA ASN A 23 -1.14 -40.41 33.36
C ASN A 23 -0.02 -40.82 34.34
N ASP A 24 0.83 -39.89 34.77
CA ASP A 24 0.77 -39.37 36.15
C ASP A 24 1.84 -38.33 36.49
N THR A 25 1.49 -37.57 37.51
CA THR A 25 2.12 -36.41 38.12
C THR A 25 3.44 -36.64 38.87
N SER A 26 4.26 -35.57 38.88
CA SER A 26 5.05 -35.05 40.02
C SER A 26 6.52 -35.48 40.26
N LEU A 27 7.34 -34.43 40.44
CA LEU A 27 8.53 -34.26 41.31
C LEU A 27 9.87 -34.97 40.96
N SER A 28 10.86 -34.15 40.57
CA SER A 28 12.26 -34.27 41.02
C SER A 28 12.94 -32.89 40.93
N GLN A 29 13.21 -32.21 42.05
CA GLN A 29 14.51 -32.17 42.74
C GLN A 29 15.72 -32.21 41.79
N SER A 30 16.35 -31.05 41.58
CA SER A 30 17.67 -30.92 40.96
C SER A 30 18.73 -30.74 42.05
N THR A 31 19.69 -31.67 42.09
CA THR A 31 20.92 -31.58 42.88
C THR A 31 22.10 -31.88 41.96
N CYS A 32 23.04 -30.94 41.82
CA CYS A 32 24.49 -31.15 41.62
C CYS A 32 25.15 -29.77 41.58
N ALA A 33 25.96 -29.40 42.59
CA ALA A 33 27.36 -29.77 42.80
C ALA A 33 28.32 -28.83 42.05
N ILE A 34 29.00 -27.98 42.83
CA ILE A 34 30.07 -27.05 42.45
C ILE A 34 31.36 -27.56 43.13
N ILE A 35 32.44 -27.80 42.39
CA ILE A 35 33.82 -27.74 42.91
C ILE A 35 34.72 -27.04 41.87
N PRO A 36 35.67 -26.17 42.28
CA PRO A 36 36.21 -25.09 41.45
C PRO A 36 37.67 -25.31 41.03
N SER A 37 38.14 -24.57 40.02
CA SER A 37 39.51 -24.05 40.01
C SER A 37 39.62 -22.80 39.13
N SER A 38 39.99 -21.69 39.77
CA SER A 38 40.46 -20.43 39.18
C SER A 38 41.93 -20.26 39.61
N PRO A 39 42.79 -19.56 38.85
CA PRO A 39 43.04 -18.12 39.10
C PRO A 39 43.32 -17.36 37.77
N ALA A 40 43.19 -16.04 37.59
CA ALA A 40 42.86 -14.88 38.41
C ALA A 40 42.45 -13.75 37.44
N GLY A 41 41.52 -12.87 37.85
CA GLY A 41 41.16 -11.64 37.11
C GLY A 41 39.67 -11.54 36.76
N SER A 42 38.86 -11.18 37.75
CA SER A 42 37.41 -10.91 37.77
C SER A 42 36.99 -9.77 36.81
N GLU A 43 35.75 -9.66 36.29
CA GLU A 43 34.43 -10.01 36.85
C GLU A 43 33.49 -10.67 35.83
N GLN A 44 32.75 -11.70 36.27
CA GLN A 44 31.63 -12.30 35.55
C GLN A 44 30.31 -11.76 36.12
N ILE A 45 29.42 -11.26 35.27
CA ILE A 45 28.01 -11.07 35.63
C ILE A 45 27.24 -12.33 35.21
N ILE A 46 26.73 -13.05 36.20
CA ILE A 46 25.84 -14.21 36.05
C ILE A 46 24.41 -13.66 35.84
N THR A 47 23.78 -13.94 34.69
CA THR A 47 22.35 -13.63 34.49
C THR A 47 21.52 -14.90 34.64
N ILE A 48 20.71 -14.95 35.70
CA ILE A 48 19.69 -15.97 35.94
C ILE A 48 18.37 -15.46 35.37
N TRP A 49 17.71 -16.23 34.49
CA TRP A 49 16.33 -15.96 34.08
C TRP A 49 15.37 -16.68 35.02
N SER A 50 14.47 -15.95 35.68
CA SER A 50 13.26 -16.50 36.29
C SER A 50 12.03 -15.88 35.64
N SER A 51 11.17 -16.72 35.05
CA SER A 51 9.85 -16.32 34.57
C SER A 51 8.90 -16.09 35.74
N SER A 52 8.20 -14.96 35.77
CA SER A 52 6.90 -14.88 36.42
C SER A 52 5.93 -13.99 35.64
N THR A 53 4.88 -14.62 35.14
CA THR A 53 3.63 -14.03 34.68
C THR A 53 2.93 -13.30 35.83
N THR A 54 2.44 -12.07 35.61
CA THR A 54 1.06 -11.61 35.89
C THR A 54 0.91 -10.09 35.70
N GLY A 55 -0.10 -9.67 34.93
CA GLY A 55 -1.08 -8.66 35.34
C GLY A 55 -0.80 -7.18 35.12
N ASP A 56 -1.53 -6.63 34.15
CA ASP A 56 -2.18 -5.30 34.13
C ASP A 56 -1.34 -4.04 33.87
N LEU A 57 -1.40 -3.55 32.62
CA LEU A 57 -1.14 -2.15 32.25
C LEU A 57 -2.48 -1.40 32.18
N VAL A 58 -2.66 -0.43 33.07
CA VAL A 58 -3.68 0.61 32.98
C VAL A 58 -2.96 1.91 32.60
N GLU A 59 -3.17 2.40 31.38
CA GLU A 59 -2.75 3.74 30.96
C GLU A 59 -3.94 4.71 31.04
N GLY A 60 -3.73 5.85 31.68
CA GLY A 60 -4.69 6.96 31.75
C GLY A 60 -4.16 8.16 30.96
N GLU A 61 -5.06 8.78 30.19
CA GLU A 61 -4.86 10.01 29.40
C GLU A 61 -4.62 11.24 30.28
N ILE A 62 -3.88 12.22 29.73
CA ILE A 62 -3.83 13.60 30.23
C ILE A 62 -4.08 14.54 29.04
N ASP A 63 -5.16 15.33 29.15
CA ASP A 63 -5.51 16.45 28.29
C ASP A 63 -4.59 17.66 28.52
N PHE A 64 -4.32 18.44 27.47
CA PHE A 64 -3.70 19.75 27.56
C PHE A 64 -4.61 20.80 26.91
N GLU A 65 -5.20 21.68 27.75
CA GLU A 65 -5.75 22.97 27.34
C GLU A 65 -4.77 24.10 27.72
N ASP A 66 -4.75 25.09 26.82
CA ASP A 66 -4.06 26.38 26.73
C ASP A 66 -3.32 26.96 27.96
N MET A 67 -2.15 27.58 27.71
CA MET A 67 -1.79 28.92 28.24
C MET A 67 -0.60 29.56 27.50
N ASN A 68 -0.72 30.88 27.34
CA ASN A 68 0.08 31.81 26.54
C ASN A 68 1.52 32.10 27.01
N GLU A 69 2.29 32.63 26.06
CA GLU A 69 3.56 33.39 26.10
C GLU A 69 4.08 33.86 27.48
N THR A 70 5.34 33.52 27.78
CA THR A 70 6.39 34.44 28.27
C THR A 70 7.77 33.77 28.24
N ASP A 71 8.80 34.55 27.89
CA ASP A 71 10.20 34.16 27.78
C ASP A 71 10.82 33.71 29.13
N ASN A 72 11.10 32.41 29.24
CA ASN A 72 12.27 31.77 29.89
C ASN A 72 11.99 30.27 30.12
N PRO A 73 12.99 29.36 30.02
CA PRO A 73 12.77 27.93 30.16
C PRO A 73 12.47 27.54 31.62
N PRO A 74 11.36 26.85 31.93
CA PRO A 74 11.14 26.36 33.28
C PRO A 74 11.87 25.04 33.52
N THR A 75 12.78 25.04 34.49
CA THR A 75 13.27 23.84 35.19
C THR A 75 12.10 23.10 35.85
N VAL A 76 11.75 21.92 35.34
CA VAL A 76 10.73 21.05 35.96
C VAL A 76 11.39 20.03 36.89
N THR A 77 11.30 20.25 38.20
CA THR A 77 11.53 19.21 39.21
C THR A 77 10.36 18.23 39.23
N LYS A 78 10.55 17.00 38.71
CA LYS A 78 9.56 15.92 38.84
C LYS A 78 9.64 15.28 40.24
N LYS A 79 8.70 15.59 41.14
CA LYS A 79 8.45 14.75 42.34
C LYS A 79 7.73 13.47 41.91
N LYS A 80 8.44 12.36 41.73
CA LYS A 80 7.82 11.03 41.55
C LYS A 80 7.42 10.47 42.92
N LYS A 81 6.12 10.21 43.14
CA LYS A 81 5.62 9.42 44.28
C LYS A 81 6.09 7.97 44.14
N CYS A 82 6.86 7.48 45.10
CA CYS A 82 7.20 6.05 45.21
C CYS A 82 5.92 5.22 45.45
N ARG A 83 5.77 4.10 44.73
CA ARG A 83 4.64 3.15 44.84
C ARG A 83 5.13 1.74 45.20
N CYS A 84 6.12 1.61 46.08
CA CYS A 84 6.55 0.29 46.56
C CYS A 84 5.49 -0.34 47.51
N CYS A 85 5.52 -1.67 47.62
CA CYS A 85 4.55 -2.46 48.41
C CYS A 85 4.59 -2.13 49.92
N CYS A 86 5.71 -1.57 50.43
CA CYS A 86 5.83 -1.11 51.83
C CYS A 86 4.94 0.10 52.18
N CYS A 87 4.60 0.98 51.23
CA CYS A 87 3.76 2.15 51.52
C CYS A 87 2.24 1.84 51.53
N ARG A 88 1.78 0.70 51.00
CA ARG A 88 0.34 0.36 50.95
C ARG A 88 -0.23 -0.24 52.25
N ARG A 89 0.60 -0.62 53.22
CA ARG A 89 0.14 -1.17 54.53
C ARG A 89 -0.06 -0.13 55.65
N LYS A 90 0.31 1.15 55.47
CA LYS A 90 0.18 2.19 56.52
C LYS A 90 -1.07 3.09 56.42
N HIS A 91 -2.02 2.83 55.52
CA HIS A 91 -3.30 3.59 55.44
C HIS A 91 -4.49 2.91 56.13
N ARG A 92 -4.26 2.06 57.15
CA ARG A 92 -5.31 1.57 58.07
C ARG A 92 -4.84 1.59 59.53
N SER A 93 -4.50 2.77 60.05
CA SER A 93 -4.67 3.11 61.47
C SER A 93 -4.35 4.59 61.68
N LEU A 94 -5.26 5.29 62.35
CA LEU A 94 -5.08 6.66 62.83
C LEU A 94 -4.01 6.71 63.95
N SER A 95 -3.33 7.87 64.07
CA SER A 95 -2.43 8.33 65.14
C SER A 95 -0.88 8.13 65.01
N GLY A 96 -0.15 9.27 64.97
CA GLY A 96 1.29 9.50 65.30
C GLY A 96 2.35 8.95 64.34
N ASN A 97 3.46 9.60 63.93
CA ASN A 97 4.22 10.81 64.30
C ASN A 97 5.03 11.24 63.03
N PRO A 98 5.41 12.52 62.76
CA PRO A 98 5.85 12.95 61.42
C PRO A 98 7.35 12.87 61.06
N ASP A 99 8.23 12.25 61.85
CA ASP A 99 9.68 12.22 61.55
C ASP A 99 10.28 10.81 61.39
N GLU A 100 9.91 10.12 60.30
CA GLU A 100 10.67 8.95 59.80
C GLU A 100 10.79 9.03 58.27
N THR A 101 11.95 9.47 57.77
CA THR A 101 12.30 9.46 56.34
C THR A 101 12.74 8.06 55.91
N CYS A 102 12.14 7.58 54.81
CA CYS A 102 12.56 6.36 54.12
C CYS A 102 13.72 6.70 53.17
N ASP A 103 14.93 6.25 53.50
CA ASP A 103 16.08 6.29 52.60
C ASP A 103 15.94 5.22 51.52
N CYS A 104 15.62 5.65 50.30
CA CYS A 104 15.85 4.88 49.10
C CYS A 104 16.58 5.78 48.11
N GLU A 105 17.90 5.60 48.03
CA GLU A 105 18.78 6.32 47.11
C GLU A 105 18.40 5.97 45.67
N VAL A 106 18.06 6.99 44.89
CA VAL A 106 17.98 6.92 43.43
C VAL A 106 19.30 7.50 42.93
N GLN A 107 20.23 6.65 42.50
CA GLN A 107 21.45 7.11 41.84
C GLN A 107 21.11 7.55 40.41
N ASP A 108 21.19 8.85 40.17
CA ASP A 108 21.14 9.47 38.85
C ASP A 108 22.44 9.18 38.09
N ILE A 109 22.40 8.28 37.10
CA ILE A 109 23.49 8.15 36.12
C ILE A 109 23.22 9.12 34.98
N ILE A 110 23.94 10.24 35.01
CA ILE A 110 24.10 11.18 33.89
C ILE A 110 25.09 10.56 32.91
N THR A 111 24.64 10.17 31.71
CA THR A 111 25.57 9.83 30.61
C THR A 111 25.75 11.03 29.69
N LEU A 112 26.90 11.69 29.83
CA LEU A 112 27.42 12.70 28.93
C LEU A 112 27.74 12.06 27.57
N ARG A 113 27.33 12.71 26.48
CA ARG A 113 27.77 12.36 25.12
C ARG A 113 29.24 12.75 24.96
N SER A 114 30.13 11.79 24.72
CA SER A 114 31.41 12.02 24.07
C SER A 114 31.57 11.11 22.86
N ALA A 115 32.22 11.65 21.84
CA ALA A 115 32.50 11.03 20.56
C ALA A 115 33.42 9.80 20.67
N ASP A 116 33.23 8.91 19.69
CA ASP A 116 34.12 7.84 19.22
C ASP A 116 34.54 6.73 20.19
N GLU A 117 33.93 5.55 20.01
CA GLU A 117 34.67 4.31 19.79
C GLU A 117 33.83 3.30 19.00
N ARG A 118 34.46 2.73 17.97
CA ARG A 118 33.86 1.86 16.93
C ARG A 118 33.85 0.39 17.36
N LEU A 119 33.08 -0.41 16.61
CA LEU A 119 33.16 -1.87 16.40
C LEU A 119 32.29 -2.75 17.31
N ILE A 120 31.01 -2.92 16.93
CA ILE A 120 30.44 -4.25 16.64
C ILE A 120 29.52 -4.06 15.42
N ALA A 121 30.02 -4.47 14.26
CA ALA A 121 29.26 -4.50 13.02
C ALA A 121 28.26 -5.67 13.10
N SER A 122 26.97 -5.36 13.30
CA SER A 122 25.95 -6.17 12.66
C SER A 122 26.08 -5.89 11.15
N GLU A 123 26.10 -6.93 10.33
CA GLU A 123 26.07 -6.79 8.87
C GLU A 123 24.71 -6.25 8.43
N VAL A 124 24.51 -4.96 8.69
CA VAL A 124 23.68 -4.09 7.88
C VAL A 124 24.26 -4.19 6.48
N PHE A 125 23.54 -4.80 5.54
CA PHE A 125 23.79 -4.50 4.13
C PHE A 125 23.69 -2.98 4.01
N PRO A 126 24.78 -2.25 3.76
CA PRO A 126 24.70 -0.80 3.72
C PRO A 126 23.82 -0.47 2.52
N LEU A 127 22.75 0.29 2.74
CA LEU A 127 22.02 0.95 1.65
C LEU A 127 22.98 1.75 0.74
N GLU A 128 24.16 2.13 1.25
CA GLU A 128 25.26 2.75 0.52
C GLU A 128 25.98 1.81 -0.48
N MET A 129 26.00 0.49 -0.26
CA MET A 129 26.71 -0.45 -1.14
C MET A 129 25.88 -0.87 -2.37
N VAL A 130 24.58 -0.56 -2.38
CA VAL A 130 23.71 -0.69 -3.56
C VAL A 130 23.56 0.66 -4.27
N ALA A 131 23.80 1.77 -3.57
CA ALA A 131 23.97 3.08 -4.19
C ALA A 131 25.23 3.19 -5.07
N SER A 132 26.17 2.23 -4.95
CA SER A 132 27.36 2.11 -5.80
C SER A 132 27.20 1.18 -7.00
N LEU A 133 26.10 0.43 -7.11
CA LEU A 133 25.71 -0.15 -8.38
C LEU A 133 25.05 0.99 -9.15
N ASP A 134 25.78 1.55 -10.12
CA ASP A 134 25.22 2.47 -11.09
C ASP A 134 24.24 1.68 -11.98
N LEU A 135 23.06 1.40 -11.41
CA LEU A 135 21.99 0.65 -12.06
C LEU A 135 21.35 1.50 -13.16
N THR A 136 21.66 2.79 -13.24
CA THR A 136 21.10 3.67 -14.27
C THR A 136 21.37 3.07 -15.64
N PRO A 137 20.33 2.66 -16.40
CA PRO A 137 20.52 2.16 -17.73
C PRO A 137 21.25 3.24 -18.54
N ALA A 138 22.12 2.85 -19.47
CA ALA A 138 22.84 3.80 -20.32
C ALA A 138 21.92 4.81 -21.05
N ALA A 139 20.63 4.48 -21.21
CA ALA A 139 19.59 5.36 -21.75
C ALA A 139 19.15 6.53 -20.83
N VAL A 140 19.43 6.43 -19.53
CA VAL A 140 19.12 7.43 -18.47
C VAL A 140 20.34 8.31 -18.18
N GLN A 141 21.55 7.82 -18.46
CA GLN A 141 22.79 8.58 -18.24
C GLN A 141 22.90 9.78 -19.21
N ASN A 142 23.31 10.94 -18.68
CA ASN A 142 23.66 12.17 -19.42
C ASN A 142 22.53 12.96 -20.10
N LYS A 143 21.26 12.77 -19.74
CA LYS A 143 20.17 13.66 -20.19
C LYS A 143 19.94 14.82 -19.20
N PRO A 144 19.72 16.05 -19.69
CA PRO A 144 19.36 17.17 -18.83
C PRO A 144 18.01 16.88 -18.15
N THR A 145 18.01 16.75 -16.83
CA THR A 145 16.80 16.48 -16.07
C THR A 145 15.96 17.76 -15.95
N LYS A 146 14.70 17.69 -16.37
CA LYS A 146 13.73 18.79 -16.19
C LYS A 146 13.57 19.06 -14.69
N LYS A 147 13.76 20.31 -14.27
CA LYS A 147 13.50 20.71 -12.88
C LYS A 147 12.00 20.59 -12.60
N ARG A 148 11.64 19.62 -11.76
CA ARG A 148 10.24 19.33 -11.39
C ARG A 148 9.72 20.26 -10.29
N ARG A 149 8.42 20.52 -10.30
CA ARG A 149 7.78 21.28 -9.21
C ARG A 149 7.85 20.48 -7.91
N THR A 150 8.00 21.19 -6.79
CA THR A 150 8.10 20.57 -5.46
C THR A 150 6.82 20.69 -4.65
N ARG A 151 5.87 21.50 -5.12
CA ARG A 151 4.65 21.88 -4.40
C ARG A 151 3.54 22.29 -5.37
N VAL A 152 2.29 22.14 -4.92
CA VAL A 152 1.08 22.69 -5.56
C VAL A 152 0.48 23.80 -4.69
N GLN A 153 -0.47 24.57 -5.23
CA GLN A 153 -1.10 25.64 -4.45
C GLN A 153 -1.76 25.11 -3.18
N GLU A 154 -1.75 25.93 -2.14
CA GLU A 154 -2.42 25.60 -0.89
C GLU A 154 -3.92 25.48 -1.09
N LYS A 155 -4.52 24.48 -0.44
CA LYS A 155 -5.96 24.30 -0.44
C LYS A 155 -6.61 25.45 0.35
N PRO A 156 -7.67 26.08 -0.16
CA PRO A 156 -8.51 26.98 0.62
C PRO A 156 -8.99 26.34 1.93
N ASP A 157 -9.01 27.13 3.01
CA ASP A 157 -9.59 26.70 4.29
C ASP A 157 -11.12 26.84 4.27
N ARG A 158 -11.78 25.87 3.63
CA ARG A 158 -13.25 25.80 3.52
C ARG A 158 -13.76 24.49 4.14
N PRO A 159 -13.82 24.37 5.48
CA PRO A 159 -14.28 23.15 6.14
C PRO A 159 -15.75 22.89 5.82
N MET A 160 -16.06 21.69 5.33
CA MET A 160 -17.43 21.24 5.09
C MET A 160 -17.67 19.86 5.70
N SER A 161 -18.84 19.66 6.31
CA SER A 161 -19.23 18.36 6.86
C SER A 161 -19.66 17.42 5.74
N LEU A 162 -18.95 16.30 5.58
CA LEU A 162 -19.30 15.24 4.62
C LEU A 162 -20.65 14.59 4.95
N TRP A 163 -20.98 14.46 6.24
CA TRP A 163 -22.19 13.78 6.72
C TRP A 163 -23.47 14.35 6.12
N ASN A 164 -23.57 15.69 6.02
CA ASN A 164 -24.76 16.35 5.48
C ASN A 164 -25.06 15.96 4.04
N LEU A 165 -24.04 15.60 3.25
CA LEU A 165 -24.17 15.17 1.87
C LEU A 165 -24.48 13.67 1.74
N ILE A 166 -23.94 12.85 2.65
CA ILE A 166 -23.96 11.39 2.48
C ILE A 166 -25.01 10.68 3.33
N LYS A 167 -25.70 11.38 4.26
CA LYS A 167 -26.71 10.77 5.13
C LYS A 167 -27.86 10.08 4.36
N SER A 168 -28.19 10.54 3.16
CA SER A 168 -29.22 9.92 2.29
C SER A 168 -28.71 8.71 1.49
N ALA A 169 -27.40 8.43 1.57
CA ALA A 169 -26.71 7.37 0.85
C ALA A 169 -26.47 6.11 1.69
N ILE A 170 -26.93 6.06 2.95
CA ILE A 170 -26.76 4.88 3.84
C ILE A 170 -27.26 3.61 3.14
N GLY A 171 -26.41 2.57 3.11
CA GLY A 171 -26.70 1.29 2.46
C GLY A 171 -26.58 1.30 0.93
N LYS A 172 -26.25 2.44 0.31
CA LYS A 172 -26.00 2.57 -1.13
C LYS A 172 -24.50 2.64 -1.43
N ASP A 173 -24.17 2.51 -2.72
CA ASP A 173 -22.82 2.73 -3.23
C ASP A 173 -22.51 4.23 -3.27
N LEU A 174 -21.69 4.71 -2.34
CA LEU A 174 -21.37 6.13 -2.19
C LEU A 174 -20.56 6.67 -3.38
N THR A 175 -19.86 5.81 -4.11
CA THR A 175 -19.08 6.24 -5.30
C THR A 175 -19.96 6.83 -6.40
N LYS A 176 -21.26 6.46 -6.43
CA LYS A 176 -22.27 6.95 -7.38
C LYS A 176 -22.87 8.30 -6.99
N PHE A 177 -22.61 8.79 -5.79
CA PHE A 177 -23.07 10.11 -5.35
C PHE A 177 -22.07 11.18 -5.81
N PRO A 178 -22.54 12.24 -6.50
CA PRO A 178 -21.67 13.34 -6.87
C PRO A 178 -21.29 14.13 -5.61
N LEU A 179 -20.00 14.12 -5.27
CA LEU A 179 -19.46 14.97 -4.21
C LEU A 179 -18.99 16.31 -4.83
N PRO A 180 -19.16 17.44 -4.11
CA PRO A 180 -18.55 18.71 -4.45
C PRO A 180 -17.02 18.62 -4.53
N VAL A 181 -16.40 19.51 -5.30
CA VAL A 181 -14.94 19.59 -5.49
C VAL A 181 -14.19 19.73 -4.16
N ASN A 182 -14.79 20.33 -3.12
CA ASN A 182 -14.20 20.51 -1.80
C ASN A 182 -13.81 19.18 -1.09
N PHE A 183 -14.44 18.06 -1.45
CA PHE A 183 -14.07 16.73 -0.92
C PHE A 183 -13.09 16.00 -1.83
N SER A 184 -12.64 16.66 -2.89
CA SER A 184 -11.71 16.09 -3.85
C SER A 184 -10.28 16.51 -3.56
N GLU A 185 -9.34 15.85 -4.20
CA GLU A 185 -7.95 16.30 -4.35
C GLU A 185 -7.71 16.58 -5.84
N PRO A 186 -6.76 17.47 -6.20
CA PRO A 186 -6.51 17.86 -7.59
C PRO A 186 -5.76 16.78 -8.41
N LEU A 187 -6.12 15.51 -8.21
CA LEU A 187 -5.62 14.35 -8.93
C LEU A 187 -6.78 13.48 -9.41
N SER A 188 -6.65 12.96 -10.63
CA SER A 188 -7.56 11.95 -11.19
C SER A 188 -7.23 10.55 -10.64
N MET A 189 -8.18 9.62 -10.69
CA MET A 189 -7.90 8.23 -10.32
C MET A 189 -6.77 7.62 -11.18
N LEU A 190 -6.62 8.03 -12.44
CA LEU A 190 -5.52 7.58 -13.30
C LEU A 190 -4.15 8.00 -12.74
N GLN A 191 -4.05 9.22 -12.22
CA GLN A 191 -2.86 9.72 -11.54
C GLN A 191 -2.61 8.98 -10.22
N ARG A 192 -3.67 8.69 -9.44
CA ARG A 192 -3.55 7.87 -8.22
C ARG A 192 -3.00 6.48 -8.48
N LEU A 193 -3.35 5.88 -9.61
CA LEU A 193 -2.80 4.58 -9.99
C LEU A 193 -1.32 4.68 -10.39
N ALA A 194 -0.89 5.80 -10.99
CA ALA A 194 0.53 6.05 -11.23
C ALA A 194 1.33 6.29 -9.93
N GLU A 195 0.69 6.71 -8.84
CA GLU A 195 1.34 6.83 -7.51
C GLU A 195 1.78 5.49 -6.91
N ASP A 196 1.22 4.37 -7.36
CA ASP A 196 1.71 3.03 -6.95
C ASP A 196 3.22 2.88 -7.23
N TYR A 197 3.77 3.66 -8.18
CA TYR A 197 5.17 3.64 -8.59
C TYR A 197 6.07 4.65 -7.88
N GLU A 198 5.63 5.35 -6.84
CA GLU A 198 6.48 6.27 -6.07
C GLU A 198 7.77 5.57 -5.57
N TYR A 199 7.69 4.27 -5.26
CA TYR A 199 8.81 3.46 -4.78
C TYR A 199 9.28 2.41 -5.81
N CYS A 200 9.17 2.70 -7.10
CA CYS A 200 9.57 1.80 -8.20
C CYS A 200 11.05 1.35 -8.14
N ALA A 201 11.92 2.11 -7.47
CA ALA A 201 13.33 1.75 -7.27
C ALA A 201 13.50 0.38 -6.56
N ILE A 202 12.48 -0.08 -5.84
CA ILE A 202 12.42 -1.44 -5.30
C ILE A 202 12.37 -2.47 -6.44
N LEU A 203 11.58 -2.22 -7.48
CA LEU A 203 11.48 -3.07 -8.67
C LEU A 203 12.73 -2.98 -9.54
N ASP A 204 13.35 -1.80 -9.65
CA ASP A 204 14.64 -1.64 -10.34
C ASP A 204 15.69 -2.56 -9.71
N LYS A 205 15.80 -2.55 -8.37
CA LYS A 205 16.69 -3.48 -7.64
C LYS A 205 16.27 -4.94 -7.79
N ALA A 206 14.98 -5.23 -7.72
CA ALA A 206 14.46 -6.59 -7.88
C ALA A 206 14.77 -7.18 -9.25
N SER A 207 14.85 -6.35 -10.30
CA SER A 207 15.07 -6.78 -11.69
C SER A 207 16.43 -7.43 -11.95
N VAL A 208 17.42 -7.16 -11.08
CA VAL A 208 18.77 -7.72 -11.17
C VAL A 208 19.03 -8.81 -10.12
N MET A 209 18.04 -9.17 -9.30
CA MET A 209 18.16 -10.24 -8.32
C MET A 209 18.13 -11.61 -8.99
N THR A 210 19.02 -12.50 -8.54
CA THR A 210 19.11 -13.88 -9.02
C THR A 210 18.34 -14.87 -8.14
N ASP A 211 18.16 -14.56 -6.85
CA ASP A 211 17.34 -15.35 -5.93
C ASP A 211 15.87 -14.93 -6.07
N SER A 212 15.01 -15.88 -6.45
CA SER A 212 13.58 -15.65 -6.69
C SER A 212 12.80 -15.32 -5.41
N LEU A 213 13.26 -15.78 -4.24
CA LEU A 213 12.66 -15.48 -2.94
C LEU A 213 13.03 -14.08 -2.46
N GLU A 214 14.28 -13.64 -2.69
CA GLU A 214 14.69 -12.25 -2.43
C GLU A 214 13.99 -11.28 -3.40
N GLN A 215 13.85 -11.67 -4.68
CA GLN A 215 13.05 -10.93 -5.67
C GLN A 215 11.59 -10.80 -5.20
N LEU A 216 10.97 -11.90 -4.74
CA LEU A 216 9.60 -11.91 -4.20
C LEU A 216 9.45 -11.05 -2.94
N ALA A 217 10.46 -10.99 -2.06
CA ALA A 217 10.46 -10.09 -0.91
C ALA A 217 10.43 -8.62 -1.34
N SER A 218 11.20 -8.26 -2.36
CA SER A 218 11.17 -6.91 -2.94
C SER A 218 9.83 -6.59 -3.58
N VAL A 219 9.23 -7.54 -4.31
CA VAL A 219 7.87 -7.37 -4.86
C VAL A 219 6.85 -7.15 -3.74
N ALA A 220 6.93 -7.91 -2.64
CA ALA A 220 6.06 -7.71 -1.48
C ALA A 220 6.19 -6.29 -0.90
N ALA A 221 7.40 -5.80 -0.68
CA ALA A 221 7.64 -4.44 -0.21
C ALA A 221 7.10 -3.37 -1.17
N PHE A 222 7.24 -3.56 -2.48
CA PHE A 222 6.64 -2.68 -3.49
C PHE A 222 5.11 -2.62 -3.35
N THR A 223 4.42 -3.77 -3.23
CA THR A 223 2.96 -3.78 -3.08
C THR A 223 2.47 -3.08 -1.81
N VAL A 224 3.23 -3.18 -0.70
CA VAL A 224 2.93 -2.50 0.56
C VAL A 224 3.12 -0.99 0.42
N SER A 225 4.22 -0.57 -0.24
CA SER A 225 4.57 0.83 -0.41
C SER A 225 3.49 1.67 -1.12
N ALA A 226 2.71 1.05 -2.02
CA ALA A 226 1.61 1.69 -2.74
C ALA A 226 0.54 2.26 -1.79
N TYR A 227 0.31 1.63 -0.63
CA TYR A 227 -0.67 2.09 0.37
C TYR A 227 -0.17 3.26 1.23
N ALA A 228 1.15 3.48 1.31
CA ALA A 228 1.70 4.58 2.08
C ALA A 228 1.22 5.95 1.56
N THR A 229 0.98 6.03 0.25
CA THR A 229 0.54 7.25 -0.44
C THR A 229 -0.86 7.70 -0.02
N CYS A 230 -1.73 6.80 0.46
CA CYS A 230 -3.07 7.14 0.95
C CYS A 230 -3.16 7.42 2.45
N ALA A 231 -2.10 7.20 3.25
CA ALA A 231 -2.17 7.21 4.72
C ALA A 231 -2.79 8.48 5.34
N LEU A 232 -2.59 9.63 4.69
CA LEU A 232 -3.04 10.94 5.15
C LEU A 232 -3.97 11.65 4.14
N ARG A 233 -4.44 10.93 3.10
CA ARG A 233 -5.19 11.49 1.97
C ARG A 233 -6.59 10.90 1.90
N THR A 234 -7.50 11.53 2.63
CA THR A 234 -8.93 11.15 2.72
C THR A 234 -9.81 11.80 1.66
N ALA A 235 -9.23 12.71 0.87
CA ALA A 235 -9.93 13.37 -0.24
C ALA A 235 -10.10 12.41 -1.43
N LYS A 236 -11.21 12.57 -2.15
CA LYS A 236 -11.56 11.73 -3.30
C LYS A 236 -10.82 12.23 -4.55
N PRO A 237 -10.07 11.38 -5.28
CA PRO A 237 -9.57 11.78 -6.59
C PRO A 237 -10.72 11.99 -7.58
N PHE A 238 -10.52 12.82 -8.61
CA PHE A 238 -11.50 12.98 -9.68
C PHE A 238 -11.76 11.63 -10.35
N ASN A 239 -13.05 11.32 -10.58
CA ASN A 239 -13.43 10.16 -11.37
C ASN A 239 -13.07 10.46 -12.84
N PRO A 240 -12.22 9.66 -13.50
CA PRO A 240 -11.83 9.93 -14.88
C PRO A 240 -13.04 9.88 -15.82
N LEU A 241 -13.02 10.70 -16.86
CA LEU A 241 -13.98 10.60 -17.95
C LEU A 241 -13.68 9.34 -18.78
N LEU A 242 -14.69 8.74 -19.41
CA LEU A 242 -14.49 7.62 -20.33
C LEU A 242 -13.57 8.04 -21.48
N GLY A 243 -12.49 7.30 -21.70
CA GLY A 243 -11.45 7.62 -22.67
C GLY A 243 -10.47 8.70 -22.22
N GLU A 244 -10.59 9.22 -21.00
CA GLU A 244 -9.53 10.01 -20.37
C GLU A 244 -8.28 9.15 -20.28
N THR A 245 -7.14 9.74 -20.60
CA THR A 245 -5.84 9.10 -20.55
C THR A 245 -4.95 9.80 -19.55
N TYR A 246 -3.95 9.10 -19.03
CA TYR A 246 -2.87 9.75 -18.30
C TYR A 246 -1.56 9.06 -18.63
N GLU A 247 -0.63 9.82 -19.20
CA GLU A 247 0.76 9.39 -19.32
C GLU A 247 1.63 9.94 -18.19
N PHE A 248 2.64 9.17 -17.81
CA PHE A 248 3.72 9.60 -16.94
C PHE A 248 5.02 9.06 -17.51
N ASP A 249 5.68 9.86 -18.35
CA ASP A 249 6.98 9.53 -18.90
C ASP A 249 8.09 10.18 -18.07
N ARG A 250 8.77 9.35 -17.29
CA ARG A 250 9.96 9.73 -16.51
C ARG A 250 11.12 8.83 -16.87
N THR A 251 11.18 8.39 -18.13
CA THR A 251 12.25 7.51 -18.61
C THR A 251 13.63 8.18 -18.45
N ASP A 252 13.69 9.51 -18.56
CA ASP A 252 14.93 10.26 -18.51
C ASP A 252 15.53 10.45 -17.11
N ASP A 253 14.75 10.29 -16.04
CA ASP A 253 15.22 10.50 -14.66
C ASP A 253 14.81 9.42 -13.66
N LEU A 254 13.64 8.80 -13.81
CA LEU A 254 13.22 7.64 -13.02
C LEU A 254 13.40 6.31 -13.77
N GLY A 255 13.65 6.34 -15.09
CA GLY A 255 13.91 5.15 -15.90
C GLY A 255 12.66 4.33 -16.27
N TRP A 256 11.46 4.86 -16.07
CA TRP A 256 10.21 4.19 -16.43
C TRP A 256 9.18 5.17 -16.98
N ARG A 257 8.20 4.61 -17.69
CA ARG A 257 7.04 5.35 -18.18
C ARG A 257 5.77 4.53 -18.06
N CYS A 258 4.65 5.22 -17.91
CA CYS A 258 3.34 4.63 -17.72
C CYS A 258 2.29 5.30 -18.58
N ILE A 259 1.35 4.51 -19.10
CA ILE A 259 0.13 4.98 -19.75
C ILE A 259 -1.07 4.31 -19.09
N SER A 260 -2.13 5.08 -18.87
CA SER A 260 -3.41 4.59 -18.39
C SER A 260 -4.57 5.22 -19.15
N GLU A 261 -5.68 4.50 -19.24
CA GLU A 261 -6.92 4.93 -19.89
C GLU A 261 -8.13 4.49 -19.06
N GLN A 262 -9.13 5.36 -18.95
CA GLN A 262 -10.44 4.99 -18.43
C GLN A 262 -11.23 4.22 -19.51
N VAL A 263 -11.13 2.90 -19.49
CA VAL A 263 -11.69 2.01 -20.52
C VAL A 263 -13.19 1.73 -20.34
N CYS A 264 -13.74 1.95 -19.14
CA CYS A 264 -15.17 1.84 -18.87
C CYS A 264 -15.62 2.83 -17.80
N HIS A 265 -16.84 3.34 -17.85
CA HIS A 265 -17.38 4.27 -16.84
C HIS A 265 -18.49 3.64 -15.97
N HIS A 266 -19.18 2.62 -16.46
CA HIS A 266 -20.23 1.93 -15.73
C HIS A 266 -20.10 0.39 -15.81
N PRO A 267 -19.44 -0.27 -14.84
CA PRO A 267 -18.70 0.32 -13.72
C PRO A 267 -17.39 1.02 -14.16
N PRO A 268 -16.83 1.93 -13.35
CA PRO A 268 -15.55 2.56 -13.66
C PRO A 268 -14.42 1.51 -13.72
N VAL A 269 -13.72 1.46 -14.84
CA VAL A 269 -12.54 0.60 -15.04
C VAL A 269 -11.44 1.46 -15.67
N ALA A 270 -10.27 1.41 -15.05
CA ALA A 270 -9.03 1.96 -15.60
C ALA A 270 -8.11 0.81 -16.01
N ALA A 271 -7.49 0.92 -17.18
CA ALA A 271 -6.41 0.05 -17.61
C ALA A 271 -5.09 0.81 -17.52
N LEU A 272 -4.04 0.16 -17.05
CA LEU A 272 -2.73 0.76 -16.84
C LEU A 272 -1.63 -0.19 -17.32
N HIS A 273 -0.60 0.39 -17.94
CA HIS A 273 0.60 -0.32 -18.36
C HIS A 273 1.83 0.56 -18.09
N CYS A 274 2.81 -0.02 -17.40
CA CYS A 274 4.04 0.63 -17.01
C CYS A 274 5.23 -0.23 -17.44
N GLU A 275 6.22 0.39 -18.08
CA GLU A 275 7.43 -0.26 -18.54
C GLU A 275 8.67 0.50 -18.08
N SER A 276 9.71 -0.26 -17.75
CA SER A 276 10.96 0.27 -17.22
C SER A 276 12.16 -0.14 -18.06
N ALA A 277 13.11 0.78 -18.19
CA ALA A 277 14.42 0.55 -18.78
C ALA A 277 15.27 -0.45 -17.96
N TYR A 278 14.94 -0.66 -16.68
CA TYR A 278 15.54 -1.69 -15.82
C TYR A 278 15.00 -3.10 -16.10
N GLY A 279 14.04 -3.24 -17.02
CA GLY A 279 13.61 -4.55 -17.49
C GLY A 279 12.48 -5.19 -16.69
N TRP A 280 11.69 -4.41 -15.95
CA TRP A 280 10.39 -4.84 -15.45
C TRP A 280 9.25 -4.19 -16.24
N VAL A 281 8.12 -4.89 -16.31
CA VAL A 281 6.87 -4.42 -16.90
C VAL A 281 5.73 -4.78 -15.97
N GLN A 282 4.88 -3.82 -15.66
CA GLN A 282 3.70 -3.98 -14.82
C GLN A 282 2.47 -3.60 -15.63
N TRP A 283 1.40 -4.40 -15.52
CA TRP A 283 0.10 -3.99 -16.02
C TRP A 283 -1.00 -4.38 -15.04
N GLN A 284 -2.08 -3.59 -15.03
CA GLN A 284 -3.24 -3.89 -14.22
C GLN A 284 -4.51 -3.31 -14.84
N GLN A 285 -5.61 -4.02 -14.63
CA GLN A 285 -6.94 -3.46 -14.74
C GLN A 285 -7.46 -3.18 -13.34
N PHE A 286 -7.82 -1.93 -13.08
CA PHE A 286 -8.31 -1.50 -11.78
C PHE A 286 -9.78 -1.11 -11.87
N THR A 287 -10.58 -1.70 -11.00
CA THR A 287 -11.95 -1.27 -10.71
C THR A 287 -12.18 -1.40 -9.21
N MET A 288 -13.27 -0.82 -8.71
CA MET A 288 -13.61 -0.92 -7.30
C MET A 288 -15.11 -0.94 -7.10
N THR A 289 -15.53 -1.54 -5.99
CA THR A 289 -16.88 -1.38 -5.47
C THR A 289 -16.81 -0.81 -4.06
N SER A 290 -17.89 -0.19 -3.59
CA SER A 290 -17.92 0.38 -2.25
C SER A 290 -19.19 0.03 -1.50
N LYS A 291 -19.10 -0.06 -0.16
CA LYS A 291 -20.24 -0.25 0.74
C LYS A 291 -20.18 0.78 1.86
N PHE A 292 -21.20 1.62 1.92
CA PHE A 292 -21.34 2.58 3.01
C PHE A 292 -22.09 1.96 4.19
N ARG A 293 -21.39 1.82 5.33
CA ARG A 293 -21.85 1.15 6.56
C ARG A 293 -22.26 2.13 7.65
N GLY A 294 -22.74 3.31 7.28
CA GLY A 294 -23.13 4.37 8.21
C GLY A 294 -21.93 5.18 8.70
N ASN A 295 -21.09 4.63 9.59
CA ASN A 295 -19.94 5.39 10.12
C ASN A 295 -18.63 5.21 9.33
N TYR A 296 -18.57 4.25 8.41
CA TYR A 296 -17.39 4.00 7.58
C TYR A 296 -17.79 3.55 6.17
N LEU A 297 -16.87 3.74 5.23
CA LEU A 297 -16.97 3.31 3.84
C LEU A 297 -15.92 2.22 3.60
N GLU A 298 -16.38 1.04 3.21
CA GLU A 298 -15.51 -0.03 2.72
C GLU A 298 -15.35 0.14 1.21
N ILE A 299 -14.12 0.11 0.72
CA ILE A 299 -13.77 0.15 -0.69
C ILE A 299 -13.05 -1.16 -1.00
N PHE A 300 -13.59 -1.91 -1.96
CA PHE A 300 -13.07 -3.19 -2.42
C PHE A 300 -12.45 -2.99 -3.79
N PRO A 301 -11.10 -2.87 -3.89
CA PRO A 301 -10.41 -2.97 -5.16
C PRO A 301 -10.68 -4.33 -5.81
N LEU A 302 -10.89 -4.32 -7.11
CA LEU A 302 -11.10 -5.49 -7.94
C LEU A 302 -10.13 -5.45 -9.11
N GLY A 303 -9.76 -6.63 -9.59
CA GLY A 303 -8.75 -6.80 -10.65
C GLY A 303 -7.50 -7.50 -10.14
N VAL A 304 -6.63 -7.86 -11.08
CA VAL A 304 -5.34 -8.51 -10.84
C VAL A 304 -4.26 -7.57 -11.36
N ALA A 305 -3.25 -7.34 -10.53
CA ALA A 305 -2.03 -6.67 -10.94
C ALA A 305 -1.02 -7.74 -11.38
N HIS A 306 -0.30 -7.46 -12.45
CA HIS A 306 0.73 -8.32 -13.00
C HIS A 306 2.05 -7.58 -13.04
N LEU A 307 3.15 -8.30 -12.77
CA LEU A 307 4.52 -7.81 -12.88
C LEU A 307 5.38 -8.89 -13.50
N ARG A 308 6.12 -8.55 -14.55
CA ARG A 308 7.08 -9.46 -15.19
C ARG A 308 8.47 -8.83 -15.21
N PHE A 309 9.47 -9.60 -14.80
CA PHE A 309 10.88 -9.25 -14.99
C PHE A 309 11.40 -9.91 -16.26
N LYS A 310 12.08 -9.16 -17.12
CA LYS A 310 12.62 -9.65 -18.39
C LYS A 310 13.80 -10.61 -18.18
N THR A 311 14.66 -10.34 -17.22
CA THR A 311 15.90 -11.11 -16.98
C THR A 311 15.62 -12.48 -16.34
N SER A 312 14.83 -12.52 -15.26
CA SER A 312 14.48 -13.77 -14.58
C SER A 312 13.29 -14.50 -15.20
N GLU A 313 12.56 -13.84 -16.11
CA GLU A 313 11.27 -14.29 -16.66
C GLU A 313 10.19 -14.59 -15.61
N ASN A 314 10.42 -14.23 -14.34
CA ASN A 314 9.44 -14.39 -13.28
C ASN A 314 8.21 -13.51 -13.53
N HIS A 315 7.03 -14.11 -13.38
CA HIS A 315 5.74 -13.44 -13.49
C HIS A 315 4.99 -13.50 -12.17
N TYR A 316 4.79 -12.33 -11.56
CA TYR A 316 4.07 -12.18 -10.31
C TYR A 316 2.66 -11.64 -10.53
N THR A 317 1.71 -12.11 -9.72
CA THR A 317 0.38 -11.49 -9.64
C THR A 317 -0.09 -11.30 -8.21
N TRP A 318 -0.86 -10.24 -7.97
CA TRP A 318 -1.51 -9.99 -6.69
C TRP A 318 -2.84 -9.24 -6.86
N ARG A 319 -3.63 -9.22 -5.79
CA ARG A 319 -4.85 -8.40 -5.66
C ARG A 319 -4.67 -7.42 -4.51
N LYS A 320 -5.19 -6.20 -4.68
CA LYS A 320 -5.18 -5.17 -3.62
C LYS A 320 -6.16 -5.54 -2.51
N VAL A 321 -5.82 -5.20 -1.27
CA VAL A 321 -6.67 -5.36 -0.07
C VAL A 321 -7.72 -4.27 0.06
N THR A 322 -8.67 -4.46 0.98
CA THR A 322 -9.77 -3.52 1.25
C THR A 322 -9.25 -2.25 1.91
N THR A 323 -9.72 -1.11 1.42
CA THR A 323 -9.49 0.19 2.06
C THR A 323 -10.74 0.61 2.83
N VAL A 324 -10.58 1.02 4.08
CA VAL A 324 -11.69 1.48 4.93
C VAL A 324 -11.49 2.95 5.29
N VAL A 325 -12.45 3.80 4.92
CA VAL A 325 -12.51 5.20 5.36
C VAL A 325 -13.41 5.28 6.57
N ARG A 326 -12.84 5.53 7.75
CA ARG A 326 -13.56 5.59 9.03
C ARG A 326 -13.96 7.01 9.40
N ASN A 327 -14.86 7.11 10.38
CA ASN A 327 -15.35 8.36 10.98
C ASN A 327 -16.13 9.29 10.03
N LEU A 328 -16.92 8.71 9.12
CA LEU A 328 -17.70 9.49 8.15
C LEU A 328 -18.81 10.36 8.78
N ILE A 329 -19.26 10.04 10.00
CA ILE A 329 -20.30 10.80 10.71
C ILE A 329 -19.68 11.75 11.74
N VAL A 330 -18.80 11.23 12.61
CA VAL A 330 -18.22 11.96 13.74
C VAL A 330 -16.72 11.72 13.83
N GLY A 331 -15.97 12.80 14.02
CA GLY A 331 -14.51 12.78 14.19
C GLY A 331 -13.74 13.09 12.91
N ARG A 332 -12.41 13.02 13.00
CA ARG A 332 -11.53 13.17 11.83
C ARG A 332 -11.53 11.88 11.01
N LEU A 333 -11.69 12.01 9.70
CA LEU A 333 -11.57 10.92 8.75
C LEU A 333 -10.17 10.31 8.84
N TYR A 334 -10.08 9.00 8.76
CA TYR A 334 -8.82 8.29 8.61
C TYR A 334 -9.00 7.02 7.78
N ILE A 335 -7.88 6.56 7.21
CA ILE A 335 -7.83 5.40 6.34
C ILE A 335 -7.18 4.23 7.08
N GLU A 336 -7.78 3.05 6.92
CA GLU A 336 -7.18 1.77 7.25
C GLU A 336 -7.13 0.87 6.01
N GLN A 337 -6.21 -0.09 6.04
CA GLN A 337 -6.11 -1.16 5.06
C GLN A 337 -6.31 -2.48 5.81
N GLU A 338 -7.16 -3.35 5.30
CA GLU A 338 -7.48 -4.62 5.98
C GLU A 338 -7.70 -5.77 4.98
N GLY A 339 -7.40 -6.98 5.44
CA GLY A 339 -7.55 -8.21 4.68
C GLY A 339 -6.22 -8.85 4.31
N ASP A 340 -6.31 -9.89 3.48
CA ASP A 340 -5.17 -10.70 3.10
C ASP A 340 -4.76 -10.39 1.66
N MET A 341 -3.45 -10.33 1.41
CA MET A 341 -2.85 -10.23 0.09
C MET A 341 -2.00 -11.47 -0.17
N GLU A 342 -2.24 -12.13 -1.29
CA GLU A 342 -1.35 -13.16 -1.82
C GLU A 342 -0.63 -12.62 -3.07
N ILE A 343 0.69 -12.79 -3.10
CA ILE A 343 1.53 -12.55 -4.26
C ILE A 343 2.07 -13.90 -4.72
N LEU A 344 1.69 -14.32 -5.91
CA LEU A 344 2.10 -15.60 -6.49
C LEU A 344 3.12 -15.38 -7.61
N ASN A 345 4.24 -16.10 -7.55
CA ASN A 345 5.16 -16.25 -8.68
C ASN A 345 4.74 -17.46 -9.53
N HIS A 346 4.24 -17.20 -10.74
CA HIS A 346 3.76 -18.25 -11.65
C HIS A 346 4.90 -19.07 -12.26
N SER A 347 6.12 -18.56 -12.25
CA SER A 347 7.29 -19.23 -12.84
C SER A 347 7.91 -20.27 -11.90
N THR A 348 7.85 -20.03 -10.57
CA THR A 348 8.49 -20.89 -9.55
C THR A 348 7.51 -21.53 -8.58
N ASN A 349 6.23 -21.12 -8.58
CA ASN A 349 5.20 -21.50 -7.61
C ASN A 349 5.52 -21.08 -6.16
N GLU A 350 6.42 -20.11 -5.98
CA GLU A 350 6.66 -19.45 -4.71
C GLU A 350 5.56 -18.41 -4.44
N LYS A 351 5.26 -18.15 -3.16
CA LYS A 351 4.23 -17.18 -2.80
C LYS A 351 4.54 -16.38 -1.55
N CYS A 352 4.07 -15.15 -1.50
CA CYS A 352 4.03 -14.33 -0.31
C CYS A 352 2.59 -14.19 0.14
N VAL A 353 2.32 -14.43 1.43
CA VAL A 353 1.00 -14.18 2.04
C VAL A 353 1.18 -13.11 3.10
N MET A 354 0.48 -11.99 2.95
CA MET A 354 0.50 -10.86 3.87
C MET A 354 -0.90 -10.61 4.43
N LYS A 355 -0.95 -10.23 5.70
CA LYS A 355 -2.15 -9.87 6.44
C LYS A 355 -2.07 -8.43 6.90
N TYR A 356 -3.03 -7.64 6.46
CA TYR A 356 -3.24 -6.27 6.88
C TYR A 356 -4.21 -6.27 8.05
N SER A 357 -3.70 -5.89 9.22
CA SER A 357 -4.47 -5.96 10.46
C SER A 357 -5.51 -4.84 10.51
N ALA A 358 -6.77 -5.21 10.71
CA ALA A 358 -7.83 -4.26 10.99
C ALA A 358 -7.63 -3.59 12.36
N GLY A 359 -7.96 -2.31 12.47
CA GLY A 359 -8.10 -1.64 13.77
C GLY A 359 -9.25 -2.24 14.59
N SER A 360 -9.18 -2.08 15.91
CA SER A 360 -10.29 -2.39 16.82
C SER A 360 -11.08 -1.13 17.14
N MET A 361 -12.16 -1.27 17.93
CA MET A 361 -12.92 -0.11 18.43
C MET A 361 -12.05 0.87 19.26
N PHE A 362 -10.95 0.38 19.84
CA PHE A 362 -10.12 1.13 20.79
C PHE A 362 -8.69 1.42 20.29
N SER A 363 -8.27 0.83 19.16
CA SER A 363 -6.91 1.01 18.65
C SER A 363 -6.88 0.97 17.13
N ARG A 364 -6.21 1.95 16.53
CA ARG A 364 -5.92 1.95 15.08
C ARG A 364 -4.81 0.96 14.80
N SER A 365 -4.92 0.21 13.71
CA SER A 365 -3.84 -0.67 13.26
C SER A 365 -3.36 -0.28 11.87
N ARG A 366 -2.04 -0.20 11.74
CA ARG A 366 -1.37 -0.10 10.43
C ARG A 366 -0.43 -1.26 10.16
N GLN A 367 -0.49 -2.27 11.02
CA GLN A 367 0.39 -3.44 11.02
C GLN A 367 0.16 -4.30 9.79
N VAL A 368 1.27 -4.67 9.16
CA VAL A 368 1.31 -5.66 8.09
C VAL A 368 2.28 -6.75 8.50
N TYR A 369 1.78 -7.99 8.50
CA TYR A 369 2.58 -9.18 8.77
C TYR A 369 2.53 -10.10 7.56
N GLY A 370 3.61 -10.77 7.22
CA GLY A 370 3.59 -11.74 6.13
C GLY A 370 4.63 -12.82 6.24
N LYS A 371 4.50 -13.82 5.37
CA LYS A 371 5.50 -14.87 5.16
C LYS A 371 5.69 -15.14 3.67
N ILE A 372 6.92 -15.43 3.29
CA ILE A 372 7.24 -15.96 1.96
C ILE A 372 7.45 -17.46 2.08
N PHE A 373 6.84 -18.19 1.16
CA PHE A 373 6.92 -19.63 1.04
C PHE A 373 7.62 -19.99 -0.26
N ASN A 374 8.53 -20.96 -0.17
CA ASN A 374 9.15 -21.54 -1.36
C ASN A 374 8.16 -22.42 -2.14
N SER A 375 8.62 -22.98 -3.27
CA SER A 375 7.82 -23.88 -4.13
C SER A 375 7.30 -25.14 -3.42
N SER A 376 7.93 -25.54 -2.31
CA SER A 376 7.52 -26.66 -1.44
C SER A 376 6.58 -26.22 -0.31
N ASN A 377 6.09 -24.97 -0.35
CA ASN A 377 5.21 -24.37 0.65
C ASN A 377 5.84 -24.28 2.06
N VAL A 378 7.17 -24.22 2.14
CA VAL A 378 7.92 -24.03 3.40
C VAL A 378 8.20 -22.53 3.59
N PRO A 379 7.92 -21.96 4.78
CA PRO A 379 8.18 -20.55 5.05
C PRO A 379 9.69 -20.28 5.18
N VAL A 380 10.17 -19.30 4.43
CA VAL A 380 11.61 -18.96 4.32
C VAL A 380 11.92 -17.53 4.76
N TRP A 381 10.93 -16.64 4.70
CA TRP A 381 11.03 -15.28 5.21
C TRP A 381 9.79 -14.92 6.01
N GLU A 382 9.98 -14.12 7.04
CA GLU A 382 8.93 -13.41 7.75
C GLU A 382 9.03 -11.91 7.43
N LEU A 383 7.89 -11.28 7.17
CA LEU A 383 7.74 -9.87 6.83
C LEU A 383 6.99 -9.16 7.95
N ASN A 384 7.50 -8.01 8.38
CA ASN A 384 6.91 -7.23 9.44
C ASN A 384 7.12 -5.72 9.19
N GLY A 385 6.08 -4.94 9.40
CA GLY A 385 6.15 -3.48 9.31
C GLY A 385 4.77 -2.83 9.41
N THR A 386 4.69 -1.59 8.94
CA THR A 386 3.41 -0.88 8.77
C THR A 386 3.28 -0.34 7.36
N TRP A 387 2.08 -0.40 6.78
CA TRP A 387 1.86 0.01 5.39
C TRP A 387 2.09 1.50 5.13
N ASP A 388 2.28 2.30 6.17
CA ASP A 388 2.47 3.75 6.11
C ASP A 388 3.87 4.24 6.51
N ILE A 389 4.78 3.38 6.99
CA ILE A 389 6.11 3.80 7.45
C ILE A 389 7.21 2.96 6.82
N ASP A 390 7.23 1.64 7.05
CA ASP A 390 8.31 0.76 6.60
C ASP A 390 7.90 -0.71 6.55
N MET A 391 8.71 -1.52 5.87
CA MET A 391 8.58 -2.96 5.79
C MET A 391 9.96 -3.60 5.87
N SER A 392 10.11 -4.61 6.73
CA SER A 392 11.33 -5.39 6.91
C SER A 392 11.06 -6.88 6.71
N ALA A 393 12.11 -7.63 6.34
CA ALA A 393 12.06 -9.08 6.23
C ALA A 393 13.21 -9.75 7.00
N THR A 394 12.92 -10.90 7.62
CA THR A 394 13.86 -11.70 8.40
C THR A 394 13.86 -13.13 7.85
N LYS A 395 15.05 -13.74 7.69
CA LYS A 395 15.14 -15.14 7.23
C LYS A 395 14.62 -16.08 8.32
N LEU A 396 13.99 -17.17 7.90
CA LEU A 396 13.52 -18.23 8.78
C LEU A 396 14.41 -19.47 8.66
N ASP A 397 14.63 -20.15 9.80
CA ASP A 397 15.28 -21.45 9.81
C ASP A 397 14.31 -22.57 9.36
N SER A 398 14.81 -23.81 9.31
CA SER A 398 14.00 -24.98 8.91
C SER A 398 12.80 -25.25 9.84
N ASN A 399 12.80 -24.70 11.05
CA ASN A 399 11.70 -24.83 12.01
C ASN A 399 10.72 -23.64 11.92
N GLY A 400 10.95 -22.71 11.00
CA GLY A 400 10.14 -21.50 10.83
C GLY A 400 10.40 -20.43 11.88
N LYS A 401 11.54 -20.47 12.57
CA LYS A 401 11.94 -19.46 13.56
C LYS A 401 12.82 -18.37 12.92
N PRO A 402 12.65 -17.09 13.28
CA PRO A 402 13.54 -16.01 12.83
C PRO A 402 15.00 -16.29 13.16
N ILE A 403 15.86 -16.19 12.14
CA ILE A 403 17.30 -16.28 12.29
C ILE A 403 17.81 -14.91 12.75
N PRO A 404 18.48 -14.82 13.93
CA PRO A 404 19.05 -13.55 14.42
C PRO A 404 19.95 -12.87 13.38
N ASP A 405 19.99 -11.54 13.41
CA ASP A 405 20.84 -10.71 12.55
C ASP A 405 20.64 -10.86 11.03
N THR A 406 19.52 -11.46 10.59
CA THR A 406 19.15 -11.56 9.16
C THR A 406 18.07 -10.57 8.72
N THR A 407 17.59 -9.72 9.64
CA THR A 407 16.54 -8.74 9.36
C THR A 407 17.06 -7.63 8.46
N ARG A 408 16.32 -7.32 7.39
CA ARG A 408 16.63 -6.26 6.42
C ARG A 408 15.42 -5.38 6.17
N VAL A 409 15.62 -4.06 6.13
CA VAL A 409 14.59 -3.11 5.71
C VAL A 409 14.45 -3.21 4.18
N LEU A 410 13.26 -3.57 3.71
CA LEU A 410 12.96 -3.68 2.28
C LEU A 410 12.42 -2.38 1.70
N TRP A 411 11.69 -1.60 2.50
CA TRP A 411 11.12 -0.33 2.12
C TRP A 411 10.97 0.58 3.33
N LYS A 412 11.13 1.89 3.11
CA LYS A 412 10.82 2.94 4.07
C LYS A 412 10.20 4.11 3.32
N ARG A 413 9.16 4.69 3.91
CA ARG A 413 8.43 5.82 3.35
C ARG A 413 9.31 7.07 3.26
N ASN A 414 9.16 7.79 2.14
CA ASN A 414 9.74 9.12 1.96
C ASN A 414 9.08 10.11 2.94
N PRO A 415 9.86 10.95 3.65
CA PRO A 415 9.26 11.95 4.51
C PRO A 415 8.40 12.91 3.70
N LEU A 416 7.21 13.21 4.22
CA LEU A 416 6.41 14.30 3.67
C LEU A 416 7.03 15.64 4.05
N PRO A 417 6.88 16.67 3.21
CA PRO A 417 7.17 18.04 3.62
C PRO A 417 6.41 18.41 4.91
N SER A 418 7.02 19.23 5.77
CA SER A 418 6.47 19.57 7.08
C SER A 418 5.12 20.29 7.03
N ASP A 419 4.81 20.96 5.92
CA ASP A 419 3.56 21.67 5.70
C ASP A 419 2.67 21.03 4.63
N ALA A 420 2.87 19.74 4.33
CA ALA A 420 2.10 18.99 3.32
C ALA A 420 0.58 19.04 3.53
N GLU A 421 0.11 19.18 4.78
CA GLU A 421 -1.32 19.32 5.10
C GLU A 421 -1.98 20.52 4.39
N LYS A 422 -1.21 21.58 4.12
CA LYS A 422 -1.68 22.77 3.40
C LYS A 422 -2.00 22.49 1.94
N TYR A 423 -1.44 21.44 1.35
CA TYR A 423 -1.64 21.07 -0.04
C TYR A 423 -1.91 19.58 -0.18
N TYR A 424 -3.00 19.16 0.45
CA TYR A 424 -3.61 17.85 0.27
C TYR A 424 -2.76 16.67 0.77
N ASN A 425 -1.80 16.89 1.67
CA ASN A 425 -0.84 15.88 2.15
C ASN A 425 -0.09 15.18 1.01
N PHE A 426 0.20 15.90 -0.08
CA PHE A 426 0.94 15.36 -1.21
C PHE A 426 2.40 15.08 -0.88
N SER A 427 2.90 13.93 -1.33
CA SER A 427 4.34 13.66 -1.42
C SER A 427 4.97 14.53 -2.51
N LEU A 428 6.30 14.62 -2.54
CA LEU A 428 7.01 15.25 -3.64
C LEU A 428 6.62 14.63 -5.00
N PHE A 429 6.45 13.31 -5.02
CA PHE A 429 6.00 12.58 -6.21
C PHE A 429 4.58 12.98 -6.63
N ALA A 430 3.63 13.00 -5.67
CA ALA A 430 2.25 13.41 -5.93
C ALA A 430 2.15 14.86 -6.43
N CYS A 431 2.97 15.77 -5.89
CA CYS A 431 3.08 17.13 -6.40
C CYS A 431 3.43 17.16 -7.88
N GLN A 432 4.17 16.20 -8.43
CA GLN A 432 4.65 16.25 -9.83
C GLN A 432 3.67 15.64 -10.84
N LEU A 433 2.69 14.84 -10.42
CA LEU A 433 1.83 14.06 -11.32
C LEU A 433 1.03 14.92 -12.31
N ASN A 434 0.54 16.06 -11.84
CA ASN A 434 -0.30 16.97 -12.61
C ASN A 434 0.47 18.23 -13.08
N GLU A 435 1.80 18.21 -13.00
CA GLU A 435 2.63 19.23 -13.65
C GLU A 435 2.44 19.15 -15.17
N ILE A 436 2.31 20.31 -15.84
CA ILE A 436 2.12 20.36 -17.29
C ILE A 436 3.32 19.75 -18.03
N GLU A 437 2.99 18.94 -19.03
CA GLU A 437 3.94 18.32 -19.95
C GLU A 437 3.55 18.68 -21.38
N ASP A 438 4.56 18.92 -22.21
CA ASP A 438 4.36 19.22 -23.62
C ASP A 438 4.03 17.93 -24.39
N ASP A 439 3.33 18.09 -25.52
CA ASP A 439 3.05 17.00 -26.47
C ASP A 439 2.31 15.78 -25.87
N VAL A 440 1.59 15.95 -24.76
CA VAL A 440 0.66 14.94 -24.24
C VAL A 440 -0.56 14.78 -25.16
N ALA A 441 -1.24 13.64 -25.06
CA ALA A 441 -2.50 13.42 -25.78
C ALA A 441 -3.56 14.50 -25.41
N PRO A 442 -4.47 14.88 -26.32
CA PRO A 442 -5.59 15.79 -26.01
C PRO A 442 -6.49 15.29 -24.88
N THR A 443 -6.49 13.97 -24.63
CA THR A 443 -7.23 13.29 -23.57
C THR A 443 -6.46 13.16 -22.26
N ASP A 444 -5.22 13.65 -22.19
CA ASP A 444 -4.40 13.58 -20.98
C ASP A 444 -5.05 14.35 -19.82
N THR A 445 -5.07 13.74 -18.64
CA THR A 445 -5.62 14.35 -17.41
C THR A 445 -5.06 15.74 -17.14
N ARG A 446 -3.82 16.08 -17.53
CA ARG A 446 -3.27 17.43 -17.31
C ARG A 446 -4.05 18.53 -18.05
N ASN A 447 -4.73 18.17 -19.13
CA ASN A 447 -5.60 19.05 -19.92
C ASN A 447 -7.03 19.14 -19.35
N ARG A 448 -7.34 18.41 -18.28
CA ARG A 448 -8.66 18.38 -17.65
C ARG A 448 -8.93 19.68 -16.87
N PRO A 449 -9.88 20.53 -17.31
CA PRO A 449 -9.99 21.89 -16.82
C PRO A 449 -10.57 22.02 -15.40
N ASP A 450 -11.55 21.19 -15.00
CA ASP A 450 -12.11 21.19 -13.63
C ASP A 450 -11.04 20.86 -12.58
N GLN A 451 -10.20 19.86 -12.86
CA GLN A 451 -9.07 19.49 -12.02
C GLN A 451 -8.00 20.59 -11.97
N ARG A 452 -7.71 21.24 -13.10
CA ARG A 452 -6.76 22.37 -13.17
C ARG A 452 -7.24 23.57 -12.36
N PHE A 453 -8.51 23.95 -12.49
CA PHE A 453 -9.10 25.02 -11.68
C PHE A 453 -9.01 24.71 -10.19
N MET A 454 -9.28 23.46 -9.79
CA MET A 454 -9.14 23.05 -8.39
C MET A 454 -7.70 23.18 -7.90
N GLU A 455 -6.72 22.70 -8.67
CA GLU A 455 -5.30 22.79 -8.33
C GLU A 455 -4.83 24.23 -8.18
N ASN A 456 -5.42 25.16 -8.94
CA ASN A 456 -5.16 26.59 -8.89
C ASN A 456 -6.00 27.34 -7.81
N GLY A 457 -6.69 26.63 -6.93
CA GLY A 457 -7.53 27.22 -5.87
C GLY A 457 -8.84 27.87 -6.36
N GLN A 458 -9.17 27.75 -7.64
CA GLN A 458 -10.37 28.29 -8.30
C GLN A 458 -11.54 27.28 -8.16
N TRP A 459 -11.99 27.03 -6.94
CA TRP A 459 -12.92 25.92 -6.63
C TRP A 459 -14.34 26.13 -7.15
N ASP A 460 -14.78 27.38 -7.31
CA ASP A 460 -16.12 27.68 -7.81
C ASP A 460 -16.19 27.41 -9.32
N GLU A 461 -15.17 27.84 -10.07
CA GLU A 461 -14.96 27.51 -11.48
C GLU A 461 -14.78 26.00 -11.69
N ALA A 462 -14.02 25.34 -10.81
CA ALA A 462 -13.86 23.89 -10.84
C ALA A 462 -15.20 23.14 -10.72
N ASN A 463 -16.11 23.58 -9.85
CA ASN A 463 -17.43 22.96 -9.69
C ASN A 463 -18.31 23.17 -10.95
N VAL A 464 -18.28 24.36 -11.55
CA VAL A 464 -19.00 24.67 -12.80
C VAL A 464 -18.49 23.76 -13.92
N GLU A 465 -17.18 23.68 -14.08
CA GLU A 465 -16.55 22.92 -15.15
C GLU A 465 -16.73 21.40 -14.96
N LYS A 466 -16.65 20.92 -13.72
CA LYS A 466 -16.93 19.51 -13.37
C LYS A 466 -18.35 19.14 -13.80
N THR A 467 -19.33 19.98 -13.48
CA THR A 467 -20.74 19.76 -13.84
C THR A 467 -20.89 19.69 -15.36
N ARG A 468 -20.28 20.65 -16.08
CA ARG A 468 -20.30 20.71 -17.55
C ARG A 468 -19.72 19.45 -18.20
N LEU A 469 -18.55 18.98 -17.74
CA LEU A 469 -17.91 17.77 -18.24
C LEU A 469 -18.74 16.51 -17.94
N GLU A 470 -19.28 16.39 -16.72
CA GLU A 470 -20.13 15.26 -16.33
C GLU A 470 -21.45 15.23 -17.11
N ASP A 471 -22.05 16.39 -17.40
CA ASP A 471 -23.25 16.50 -18.24
C ASP A 471 -22.95 16.14 -19.70
N LYS A 472 -21.85 16.66 -20.27
CA LYS A 472 -21.39 16.32 -21.63
C LYS A 472 -21.19 14.81 -21.78
N GLN A 473 -20.52 14.17 -20.82
CA GLN A 473 -20.32 12.72 -20.82
C GLN A 473 -21.65 11.95 -20.72
N ARG A 474 -22.56 12.37 -19.83
CA ARG A 474 -23.89 11.76 -19.69
C ARG A 474 -24.68 11.83 -20.99
N GLU A 475 -24.62 12.96 -21.70
CA GLU A 475 -25.28 13.14 -22.99
C GLU A 475 -24.69 12.24 -24.09
N ILE A 476 -23.36 12.21 -24.23
CA ILE A 476 -22.68 11.33 -25.20
C ILE A 476 -23.01 9.85 -24.93
N ARG A 477 -23.10 9.44 -23.66
CA ARG A 477 -23.55 8.09 -23.30
C ARG A 477 -24.99 7.84 -23.73
N ARG A 478 -25.93 8.76 -23.46
CA ARG A 478 -27.34 8.63 -23.89
C ARG A 478 -27.45 8.43 -25.41
N GLN A 479 -26.69 9.21 -26.17
CA GLN A 479 -26.65 9.10 -27.63
C GLN A 479 -26.11 7.74 -28.09
N ARG A 480 -24.98 7.29 -27.55
CA ARG A 480 -24.42 5.95 -27.89
C ARG A 480 -25.38 4.81 -27.59
N VAL A 481 -26.07 4.85 -26.45
CA VAL A 481 -27.08 3.84 -26.08
C VAL A 481 -28.28 3.90 -27.03
N HIS A 482 -28.72 5.10 -27.43
CA HIS A 482 -29.79 5.26 -28.41
C HIS A 482 -29.41 4.67 -29.77
N ASP A 483 -28.24 5.05 -30.32
CA ASP A 483 -27.75 4.58 -31.63
C ASP A 483 -27.58 3.06 -31.67
N ALA A 484 -27.07 2.50 -30.57
CA ALA A 484 -26.96 1.07 -30.37
C ALA A 484 -28.31 0.35 -30.47
N ASN A 485 -29.30 0.84 -29.73
CA ASN A 485 -30.64 0.26 -29.72
C ASN A 485 -31.32 0.36 -31.10
N THR A 486 -31.07 1.45 -31.83
CA THR A 486 -31.57 1.65 -33.20
C THR A 486 -30.90 0.70 -34.21
N LYS A 487 -29.58 0.47 -34.11
CA LYS A 487 -28.87 -0.52 -34.93
C LYS A 487 -29.36 -1.95 -34.67
N LEU A 488 -29.63 -2.28 -33.41
CA LEU A 488 -30.17 -3.58 -33.00
C LEU A 488 -31.65 -3.79 -33.38
N SER A 489 -32.43 -2.72 -33.57
CA SER A 489 -33.84 -2.82 -33.99
C SER A 489 -33.99 -2.95 -35.51
N THR A 490 -33.05 -2.41 -36.29
CA THR A 490 -33.10 -2.36 -37.76
C THR A 490 -32.45 -3.57 -38.44
N ASN A 491 -31.56 -4.31 -37.77
CA ASN A 491 -30.92 -5.49 -38.33
C ASN A 491 -31.60 -6.80 -37.85
N SER A 492 -32.43 -7.41 -38.70
CA SER A 492 -33.20 -8.62 -38.38
C SER A 492 -32.34 -9.83 -38.00
N ASN A 493 -31.07 -9.88 -38.43
CA ASN A 493 -30.12 -10.96 -38.13
C ASN A 493 -29.45 -10.83 -36.75
N LEU A 494 -29.58 -9.68 -36.06
CA LEU A 494 -29.05 -9.47 -34.69
C LEU A 494 -30.11 -9.63 -33.58
N LYS A 495 -31.35 -10.02 -33.92
CA LYS A 495 -32.43 -10.23 -32.93
C LYS A 495 -32.09 -11.30 -31.88
N SER A 496 -31.22 -12.27 -32.21
CA SER A 496 -30.72 -13.28 -31.27
C SER A 496 -29.70 -12.74 -30.26
N ILE A 497 -29.10 -11.57 -30.49
CA ILE A 497 -28.15 -10.92 -29.57
C ILE A 497 -28.88 -10.12 -28.48
N LYS A 498 -30.15 -9.73 -28.71
CA LYS A 498 -30.97 -9.01 -27.71
C LYS A 498 -31.20 -9.80 -26.42
N SER A 499 -31.16 -11.14 -26.44
CA SER A 499 -31.33 -11.96 -25.22
C SER A 499 -30.04 -12.15 -24.42
N ALA A 500 -28.90 -11.63 -24.91
CA ALA A 500 -27.58 -11.78 -24.28
C ALA A 500 -27.02 -10.45 -23.72
N MET A 501 -27.73 -9.33 -23.87
CA MET A 501 -27.32 -8.05 -23.25
C MET A 501 -28.04 -7.86 -21.91
N PRO A 502 -27.32 -7.54 -20.82
CA PRO A 502 -27.94 -7.28 -19.54
C PRO A 502 -28.86 -6.06 -19.62
N PRO A 503 -29.99 -6.04 -18.88
CA PRO A 503 -30.93 -4.94 -18.91
C PRO A 503 -30.25 -3.64 -18.44
N ALA A 504 -30.68 -2.51 -19.02
CA ALA A 504 -30.16 -1.17 -18.74
C ALA A 504 -30.18 -0.78 -17.24
N HIS A 505 -30.92 -1.54 -16.42
CA HIS A 505 -31.00 -1.41 -14.98
C HIS A 505 -30.97 -2.79 -14.28
N GLY A 506 -29.84 -3.49 -14.32
CA GLY A 506 -29.60 -4.63 -13.42
C GLY A 506 -28.69 -5.71 -14.00
N ALA A 507 -27.82 -6.23 -13.14
CA ALA A 507 -26.82 -7.28 -13.38
C ALA A 507 -25.60 -6.86 -14.23
N VAL A 508 -24.49 -6.80 -13.49
CA VAL A 508 -23.12 -6.56 -13.91
C VAL A 508 -22.62 -7.83 -14.61
N GLU A 509 -22.40 -7.78 -15.92
CA GLU A 509 -21.44 -8.65 -16.58
C GLU A 509 -20.28 -7.79 -17.11
N GLU A 510 -19.12 -7.97 -16.51
CA GLU A 510 -17.76 -7.60 -16.97
C GLU A 510 -17.56 -6.28 -17.71
N GLY A 511 -17.79 -5.13 -17.05
CA GLY A 511 -17.09 -3.89 -17.42
C GLY A 511 -17.28 -3.42 -18.88
N VAL A 512 -18.39 -3.79 -19.54
CA VAL A 512 -18.66 -3.38 -20.91
C VAL A 512 -19.45 -2.08 -20.88
N GLU A 513 -18.79 -0.97 -21.25
CA GLU A 513 -19.50 0.19 -21.76
C GLU A 513 -19.92 -0.16 -23.19
N PRO A 514 -21.21 -0.45 -23.46
CA PRO A 514 -21.60 -0.95 -24.77
C PRO A 514 -21.25 0.12 -25.81
N PHE A 515 -20.57 -0.30 -26.88
CA PHE A 515 -20.19 0.53 -28.04
C PHE A 515 -19.10 1.60 -27.78
N TYR A 516 -18.25 1.42 -26.76
CA TYR A 516 -16.98 2.14 -26.65
C TYR A 516 -15.79 1.20 -26.92
N THR A 517 -14.81 1.68 -27.67
CA THR A 517 -13.54 0.99 -27.90
C THR A 517 -12.43 1.88 -27.38
N PRO A 518 -11.67 1.46 -26.35
CA PRO A 518 -10.54 2.22 -25.86
C PRO A 518 -9.49 2.45 -26.94
N ALA A 519 -8.81 3.60 -26.87
CA ALA A 519 -7.83 3.98 -27.88
C ALA A 519 -6.52 3.19 -27.74
N TRP A 520 -6.09 2.91 -26.52
CA TRP A 520 -4.73 2.42 -26.22
C TRP A 520 -4.71 1.03 -25.59
N PHE A 521 -5.88 0.47 -25.31
CA PHE A 521 -6.02 -0.85 -24.72
C PHE A 521 -7.02 -1.71 -25.48
N ILE A 522 -6.71 -3.01 -25.58
CA ILE A 522 -7.54 -4.01 -26.23
C ILE A 522 -8.01 -5.04 -25.21
N LYS A 523 -9.29 -5.44 -25.31
CA LYS A 523 -9.86 -6.45 -24.43
C LYS A 523 -9.38 -7.84 -24.86
N GLN A 524 -8.73 -8.57 -23.95
CA GLN A 524 -8.21 -9.92 -24.16
C GLN A 524 -8.43 -10.77 -22.92
N GLN A 525 -8.45 -12.09 -23.08
CA GLN A 525 -8.54 -13.01 -21.95
C GLN A 525 -7.19 -13.07 -21.23
N ASP A 526 -7.18 -12.80 -19.94
CA ASP A 526 -6.01 -12.99 -19.09
C ASP A 526 -5.73 -14.49 -18.94
N PRO A 527 -4.54 -14.99 -19.34
CA PRO A 527 -4.22 -16.41 -19.21
C PRO A 527 -4.16 -16.90 -17.76
N ILE A 528 -3.94 -16.00 -16.78
CA ILE A 528 -3.83 -16.38 -15.37
C ILE A 528 -5.19 -16.40 -14.68
N SER A 529 -5.94 -15.30 -14.74
CA SER A 529 -7.23 -15.21 -14.04
C SER A 529 -8.40 -15.75 -14.86
N GLY A 530 -8.23 -15.95 -16.17
CA GLY A 530 -9.29 -16.37 -17.09
C GLY A 530 -10.32 -15.28 -17.43
N HIS A 531 -10.25 -14.13 -16.78
CA HIS A 531 -11.15 -12.99 -17.00
C HIS A 531 -10.73 -12.16 -18.21
N LEU A 532 -11.68 -11.47 -18.83
CA LEU A 532 -11.36 -10.47 -19.84
C LEU A 532 -10.79 -9.19 -19.18
N ILE A 533 -9.58 -8.82 -19.57
CA ILE A 533 -8.88 -7.60 -19.13
C ILE A 533 -8.49 -6.74 -20.33
N HIS A 534 -8.17 -5.47 -20.07
CA HIS A 534 -7.68 -4.53 -21.08
C HIS A 534 -6.15 -4.48 -21.07
N LEU A 535 -5.52 -4.96 -22.15
CA LEU A 535 -4.07 -4.96 -22.33
C LEU A 535 -3.63 -3.84 -23.26
N TYR A 536 -2.48 -3.26 -22.96
CA TYR A 536 -1.89 -2.19 -23.77
C TYR A 536 -1.62 -2.68 -25.19
N ASN A 537 -2.00 -1.89 -26.19
CA ASN A 537 -1.87 -2.26 -27.60
C ASN A 537 -0.52 -1.91 -28.23
N ASN A 538 0.41 -1.32 -27.46
CA ASN A 538 1.75 -0.89 -27.89
C ASN A 538 1.80 0.31 -28.85
N GLU A 539 0.70 1.05 -29.02
CA GLU A 539 0.62 2.10 -30.05
C GLU A 539 0.70 3.53 -29.49
N TYR A 540 0.49 3.75 -28.18
CA TYR A 540 0.43 5.10 -27.60
C TYR A 540 1.72 5.89 -27.81
N TRP A 541 2.86 5.32 -27.43
CA TRP A 541 4.15 6.01 -27.51
C TRP A 541 4.59 6.31 -28.94
N GLU A 542 4.26 5.43 -29.89
CA GLU A 542 4.51 5.68 -31.32
C GLU A 542 3.63 6.81 -31.86
N CYS A 543 2.34 6.80 -31.51
CA CYS A 543 1.41 7.89 -31.83
C CYS A 543 1.88 9.23 -31.24
N LYS A 544 2.36 9.24 -29.98
CA LYS A 544 2.93 10.43 -29.34
C LYS A 544 4.11 10.99 -30.12
N HIS A 545 5.08 10.13 -30.46
CA HIS A 545 6.25 10.55 -31.24
C HIS A 545 5.87 11.16 -32.60
N LYS A 546 4.81 10.64 -33.24
CA LYS A 546 4.28 11.16 -34.51
C LYS A 546 3.29 12.32 -34.34
N LYS A 547 2.91 12.67 -33.10
CA LYS A 547 1.81 13.59 -32.77
C LYS A 547 0.48 13.21 -33.44
N ASP A 548 0.21 11.91 -33.62
CA ASP A 548 -1.03 11.41 -34.21
C ASP A 548 -2.06 11.03 -33.13
N TRP A 549 -3.01 11.94 -32.92
CA TRP A 549 -4.06 11.82 -31.91
C TRP A 549 -5.45 11.53 -32.49
N LYS A 550 -5.57 11.04 -33.73
CA LYS A 550 -6.87 10.82 -34.39
C LYS A 550 -7.79 9.84 -33.63
N ARG A 551 -7.21 8.96 -32.81
CA ARG A 551 -7.92 7.97 -31.99
C ARG A 551 -8.47 8.55 -30.69
N CYS A 552 -7.94 9.68 -30.23
CA CYS A 552 -8.35 10.31 -28.99
C CYS A 552 -9.77 10.89 -29.13
N PRO A 553 -10.72 10.53 -28.24
CA PRO A 553 -12.00 11.21 -28.19
C PRO A 553 -11.84 12.69 -27.83
N LYS A 554 -12.77 13.54 -28.28
CA LYS A 554 -12.82 14.95 -27.90
C LYS A 554 -13.49 15.12 -26.54
N LEU A 555 -12.70 15.07 -25.47
CA LEU A 555 -13.20 15.17 -24.10
C LEU A 555 -13.33 16.62 -23.64
N TYR A 556 -12.21 17.34 -23.65
CA TYR A 556 -12.12 18.73 -23.25
C TYR A 556 -12.46 19.64 -24.42
N ASP A 557 -12.91 20.86 -24.12
CA ASP A 557 -13.05 21.89 -25.15
C ASP A 557 -11.68 22.59 -25.22
N SER A 558 -10.99 22.41 -26.36
CA SER A 558 -9.72 23.05 -26.68
C SER A 558 -9.92 24.37 -27.40
#